data_AF-A0A1Y3MUU2-F1
#
_entry.id   AF-A0A1Y3MUU2-F1
#
_cell.length_a   1.000
_cell.length_b   1.000
_cell.length_c   1.000
_cell.angle_alpha   90.00
_cell.angle_beta   90.00
_cell.angle_gamma   90.00
#
_symmetry.space_group_name_H-M   'P 1'
#
loop_
_entity.id
_entity.type
_entity.pdbx_description
1 polymer ?
#
loop_
_entity_poly.entity_id
_entity_poly.type
_entity_poly.pdbx_seq_one_letter_code
_entity_poly.pdbx_strand_id
1 'polypeptide(L)'
;MKFINFIVGAFALISTVSASATTYSKDRCGPEYGDCESGYCCSKYNWCGKSDDHCSISKGCQSEFGKCTGGSTKTKTTITTTSTIKKPSVTSISSDNNKVDWAGFRFSPGGAEKNYGEIPNGSKWVGFVNKMANHFKGAKKTVVVIVSENSKNTKTRFGFPKPSGVSDSSNIIYSSKNKFEEILDAFDDAGFHVWLQVEPGDNDLVKLAKIVFKQYGHHSCVKGFGIDLEWWYRGSDGKGSKLSDSTAKSVVEYVRSIDEDYTVFAKHWKPEFMPPTYRDHMIFIDD
;
A
#
# COMPACT_ATOMS: atom_id res chain seq x y z
N MET A 1 -52.96 4.21 -48.78
CA MET A 1 -53.22 4.82 -47.46
C MET A 1 -52.15 4.35 -46.49
N LYS A 2 -51.42 5.33 -45.92
CA LYS A 2 -50.64 5.33 -44.66
C LYS A 2 -49.52 4.29 -44.45
N PHE A 3 -48.29 4.78 -44.63
CA PHE A 3 -47.07 4.34 -43.96
C PHE A 3 -47.24 4.50 -42.44
N ILE A 4 -46.88 3.47 -41.66
CA ILE A 4 -46.72 3.56 -40.20
C ILE A 4 -45.22 3.44 -39.91
N ASN A 5 -44.63 4.59 -39.59
CA ASN A 5 -43.29 4.71 -39.02
C ASN A 5 -43.30 4.14 -37.59
N PHE A 6 -42.43 3.16 -37.31
CA PHE A 6 -42.06 2.83 -35.94
C PHE A 6 -40.82 3.67 -35.55
N ILE A 7 -41.05 4.72 -34.78
CA ILE A 7 -39.98 5.44 -34.06
C ILE A 7 -39.76 4.66 -32.76
N VAL A 8 -38.63 3.97 -32.65
CA VAL A 8 -38.10 3.48 -31.37
C VAL A 8 -37.38 4.65 -30.72
N GLY A 9 -38.08 5.37 -29.84
CA GLY A 9 -37.51 6.44 -29.03
C GLY A 9 -36.62 5.86 -27.93
N ALA A 10 -35.32 6.16 -28.00
CA ALA A 10 -34.39 5.94 -26.91
C ALA A 10 -34.57 7.05 -25.86
N PHE A 11 -35.07 6.71 -24.68
CA PHE A 11 -34.97 7.58 -23.51
C PHE A 11 -33.56 7.44 -22.92
N ALA A 12 -32.67 8.38 -23.29
CA ALA A 12 -31.42 8.58 -22.58
C ALA A 12 -31.69 9.40 -21.31
N LEU A 13 -31.63 8.75 -20.14
CA LEU A 13 -31.55 9.44 -18.86
C LEU A 13 -30.13 10.01 -18.71
N ILE A 14 -29.98 11.30 -19.01
CA ILE A 14 -28.78 12.06 -18.66
C ILE A 14 -29.00 12.60 -17.24
N SER A 15 -28.41 11.94 -16.25
CA SER A 15 -28.23 12.52 -14.92
C SER A 15 -27.04 13.47 -14.96
N THR A 16 -27.29 14.77 -14.97
CA THR A 16 -26.27 15.79 -14.75
C THR A 16 -25.83 15.76 -13.29
N VAL A 17 -24.61 15.29 -13.01
CA VAL A 17 -23.97 15.53 -11.73
C VAL A 17 -23.40 16.95 -11.69
N SER A 18 -24.08 17.82 -10.95
CA SER A 18 -23.48 19.07 -10.49
C SER A 18 -22.37 18.74 -9.50
N ALA A 19 -21.12 18.84 -9.94
CA ALA A 19 -19.98 18.81 -9.03
C ALA A 19 -19.99 20.10 -8.20
N SER A 20 -20.43 20.02 -6.94
CA SER A 20 -20.15 21.06 -5.96
C SER A 20 -18.65 21.07 -5.70
N ALA A 21 -18.04 22.26 -5.80
CA ALA A 21 -16.63 22.48 -5.51
C ALA A 21 -16.30 21.99 -4.09
N THR A 22 -15.30 21.12 -4.00
CA THR A 22 -14.62 20.80 -2.75
C THR A 22 -14.12 22.11 -2.14
N THR A 23 -14.51 22.37 -0.90
CA THR A 23 -13.90 23.43 -0.08
C THR A 23 -12.40 23.11 0.06
N TYR A 24 -11.61 23.75 -0.79
CA TYR A 24 -10.16 23.81 -0.72
C TYR A 24 -9.80 24.44 0.62
N SER A 25 -9.32 23.63 1.57
CA SER A 25 -8.82 24.17 2.84
C SER A 25 -7.59 25.01 2.53
N LYS A 26 -7.74 26.34 2.63
CA LYS A 26 -6.67 27.35 2.42
C LYS A 26 -5.48 27.21 3.38
N ASP A 27 -5.54 26.26 4.31
CA ASP A 27 -4.51 26.03 5.32
C ASP A 27 -3.46 24.99 4.87
N ARG A 28 -3.64 24.38 3.69
CA ARG A 28 -2.71 23.39 3.12
C ARG A 28 -1.89 24.00 1.98
N CYS A 29 -0.67 23.52 1.83
CA CYS A 29 0.26 23.94 0.77
C CYS A 29 1.17 22.79 0.35
N GLY A 30 1.88 22.95 -0.77
CA GLY A 30 2.80 21.95 -1.31
C GLY A 30 2.37 21.52 -2.71
N PRO A 31 3.10 20.57 -3.34
CA PRO A 31 2.87 20.17 -4.73
C PRO A 31 1.43 19.74 -5.06
N GLU A 32 0.70 19.24 -4.05
CA GLU A 32 -0.69 18.80 -4.18
C GLU A 32 -1.74 19.87 -3.80
N TYR A 33 -1.35 20.89 -3.02
CA TYR A 33 -2.25 21.86 -2.39
C TYR A 33 -1.96 23.32 -2.78
N GLY A 34 -1.03 23.55 -3.71
CA GLY A 34 -0.67 24.88 -4.18
C GLY A 34 0.04 25.73 -3.12
N ASP A 35 -0.01 27.04 -3.34
CA ASP A 35 0.71 28.01 -2.53
C ASP A 35 -0.11 28.48 -1.32
N CYS A 36 0.58 28.80 -0.23
CA CYS A 36 -0.03 29.53 0.87
C CYS A 36 -0.43 30.95 0.44
N GLU A 37 -1.40 31.52 1.15
CA GLU A 37 -1.81 32.92 0.97
C GLU A 37 -0.61 33.87 1.17
N SER A 38 -0.60 35.00 0.45
CA SER A 38 0.56 35.90 0.43
C SER A 38 0.97 36.35 1.85
N GLY A 39 2.23 36.09 2.21
CA GLY A 39 2.74 36.36 3.56
C GLY A 39 2.74 35.18 4.51
N TYR A 40 2.31 33.99 4.07
CA TYR A 40 2.40 32.73 4.81
C TYR A 40 3.50 31.82 4.25
N CYS A 41 3.97 30.91 5.09
CA CYS A 41 5.05 29.98 4.83
C CYS A 41 4.49 28.57 4.71
N CYS A 42 5.07 27.76 3.82
CA CYS A 42 4.68 26.36 3.68
C CYS A 42 5.64 25.46 4.46
N SER A 43 5.18 24.84 5.54
CA SER A 43 6.01 23.91 6.32
C SER A 43 6.32 22.63 5.54
N LYS A 44 7.34 21.86 5.97
CA LYS A 44 7.61 20.51 5.42
C LYS A 44 6.46 19.52 5.58
N TYR A 45 5.47 19.86 6.39
CA TYR A 45 4.30 19.03 6.68
C TYR A 45 3.07 19.43 5.84
N ASN A 46 3.24 20.27 4.81
CA ASN A 46 2.19 20.71 3.89
C ASN A 46 1.10 21.56 4.56
N TRP A 47 1.48 22.40 5.53
CA TRP A 47 0.61 23.34 6.24
C TRP A 47 1.11 24.77 6.11
N CYS A 48 0.17 25.69 5.92
CA CYS A 48 0.40 27.12 5.91
C CYS A 48 0.46 27.70 7.32
N GLY A 49 1.50 28.48 7.60
CA GLY A 49 1.65 29.16 8.89
C GLY A 49 2.69 30.26 8.86
N LYS A 50 2.84 30.98 9.98
CA LYS A 50 3.79 32.10 10.14
C LYS A 50 4.83 31.87 11.25
N SER A 51 4.76 30.74 11.96
CA SER A 51 5.74 30.44 12.99
C SER A 51 7.08 30.02 12.38
N ASP A 52 8.15 30.07 13.17
CA ASP A 52 9.48 29.64 12.75
C ASP A 52 9.50 28.18 12.22
N ASP A 53 8.67 27.29 12.80
CA ASP A 53 8.53 25.90 12.33
C ASP A 53 7.93 25.80 10.92
N HIS A 54 7.20 26.82 10.47
CA HIS A 54 6.64 26.90 9.12
C HIS A 54 7.56 27.65 8.17
N CYS A 55 8.22 28.70 8.66
CA CYS A 55 8.96 29.65 7.83
C CYS A 55 10.44 29.34 7.70
N SER A 56 11.06 28.69 8.68
CA SER A 56 12.51 28.47 8.65
C SER A 56 12.89 27.45 7.58
N ILE A 57 13.80 27.84 6.69
CA ILE A 57 14.41 26.92 5.71
C ILE A 57 15.09 25.75 6.43
N SER A 58 15.75 26.00 7.56
CA SER A 58 16.42 24.93 8.33
C SER A 58 15.44 23.93 8.94
N LYS A 59 14.16 24.30 9.08
CA LYS A 59 13.08 23.43 9.56
C LYS A 59 12.27 22.79 8.43
N GLY A 60 12.64 23.06 7.17
CA GLY A 60 12.06 22.43 5.99
C GLY A 60 10.94 23.25 5.34
N CYS A 61 10.94 24.58 5.47
CA CYS A 61 10.03 25.42 4.71
C CYS A 61 10.18 25.20 3.19
N GLN A 62 9.07 25.00 2.49
CA GLN A 62 9.01 24.75 1.05
C GLN A 62 8.84 26.07 0.29
N SER A 63 9.95 26.64 -0.18
CA SER A 63 9.97 27.99 -0.77
C SER A 63 9.21 28.13 -2.09
N GLU A 64 8.92 27.02 -2.76
CA GLU A 64 8.09 27.00 -3.98
C GLU A 64 6.60 27.23 -3.67
N PHE A 65 6.17 27.00 -2.43
CA PHE A 65 4.75 27.03 -2.02
C PHE A 65 4.45 28.03 -0.88
N GLY A 66 5.42 28.86 -0.50
CA GLY A 66 5.27 29.86 0.55
C GLY A 66 6.54 30.68 0.80
N LYS A 67 6.46 31.72 1.65
CA LYS A 67 7.60 32.60 1.95
C LYS A 67 8.48 32.03 3.05
N CYS A 68 9.66 31.53 2.75
CA CYS A 68 10.59 31.04 3.76
C CYS A 68 11.56 32.12 4.27
N THR A 69 11.94 32.05 5.54
CA THR A 69 12.91 32.93 6.21
C THR A 69 14.19 32.18 6.55
N GLY A 70 15.35 32.84 6.50
CA GLY A 70 16.63 32.29 6.97
C GLY A 70 17.62 31.81 5.91
N GLY A 71 17.46 32.20 4.64
CA GLY A 71 18.47 31.96 3.59
C GLY A 71 19.05 33.27 3.05
N SER A 72 20.34 33.49 3.24
CA SER A 72 21.10 34.56 2.58
C SER A 72 20.94 34.46 1.06
N THR A 73 20.59 35.56 0.42
CA THR A 73 20.54 35.75 -1.04
C THR A 73 21.84 35.30 -1.70
N LYS A 74 21.83 34.17 -2.43
CA LYS A 74 22.70 33.96 -3.60
C LYS A 74 22.01 33.12 -4.67
N THR A 75 21.66 33.83 -5.74
CA THR A 75 21.70 33.47 -7.17
C THR A 75 21.72 31.98 -7.55
N LYS A 76 20.64 31.62 -8.24
CA LYS A 76 20.49 30.59 -9.28
C LYS A 76 21.83 30.09 -9.87
N THR A 77 22.28 28.92 -9.43
CA THR A 77 23.23 28.08 -10.19
C THR A 77 22.48 26.83 -10.61
N THR A 78 22.13 26.77 -11.88
CA THR A 78 21.64 25.58 -12.58
C THR A 78 22.74 24.52 -12.51
N ILE A 79 22.56 23.53 -11.63
CA ILE A 79 23.27 22.26 -11.73
C ILE A 79 22.39 21.35 -12.57
N THR A 80 22.73 21.27 -13.87
CA THR A 80 22.21 20.24 -14.77
C THR A 80 22.84 18.92 -14.37
N THR A 81 22.22 18.21 -13.42
CA THR A 81 22.46 16.79 -13.23
C THR A 81 21.52 16.07 -14.18
N THR A 82 22.04 15.61 -15.31
CA THR A 82 21.33 14.77 -16.28
C THR A 82 21.06 13.40 -15.67
N SER A 83 20.07 13.30 -14.79
CA SER A 83 19.47 12.02 -14.42
C SER A 83 18.43 11.70 -15.47
N THR A 84 18.79 10.81 -16.41
CA THR A 84 17.83 10.21 -17.34
C THR A 84 16.90 9.29 -16.56
N ILE A 85 15.86 9.87 -15.94
CA ILE A 85 14.70 9.11 -15.47
C ILE A 85 14.01 8.60 -16.73
N LYS A 86 14.26 7.34 -17.06
CA LYS A 86 13.50 6.63 -18.08
C LYS A 86 12.08 6.54 -17.55
N LYS A 87 11.17 7.33 -18.13
CA LYS A 87 9.72 7.21 -17.94
C LYS A 87 9.34 5.73 -17.97
N PRO A 88 8.59 5.19 -16.98
CA PRO A 88 8.15 3.81 -17.03
C PRO A 88 7.44 3.58 -18.35
N SER A 89 8.00 2.68 -19.16
CA SER A 89 7.34 2.19 -20.35
C SER A 89 6.13 1.40 -19.85
N VAL A 90 4.94 1.98 -19.99
CA VAL A 90 3.69 1.23 -19.83
C VAL A 90 3.71 0.18 -20.93
N THR A 91 4.13 -1.04 -20.59
CA THR A 91 3.95 -2.19 -21.45
C THR A 91 2.45 -2.33 -21.62
N SER A 92 1.97 -2.05 -22.83
CA SER A 92 0.61 -2.36 -23.24
C SER A 92 0.38 -3.84 -22.97
N ILE A 93 -0.41 -4.14 -21.94
CA ILE A 93 -0.87 -5.49 -21.65
C ILE A 93 -1.62 -5.95 -22.91
N SER A 94 -1.05 -6.94 -23.61
CA SER A 94 -1.75 -7.62 -24.69
C SER A 94 -3.07 -8.14 -24.13
N SER A 95 -4.17 -7.76 -24.75
CA SER A 95 -5.55 -8.13 -24.40
C SER A 95 -5.83 -9.61 -24.69
N ASP A 96 -5.04 -10.52 -24.13
CA ASP A 96 -5.47 -11.88 -23.87
C ASP A 96 -6.18 -11.87 -22.52
N ASN A 97 -7.46 -11.49 -22.52
CA ASN A 97 -8.30 -11.34 -21.33
C ASN A 97 -8.50 -12.65 -20.52
N ASN A 98 -7.80 -13.74 -20.88
CA ASN A 98 -7.90 -15.06 -20.24
C ASN A 98 -6.56 -15.57 -19.66
N LYS A 99 -5.46 -14.82 -19.75
CA LYS A 99 -4.19 -15.27 -19.18
C LYS A 99 -4.12 -14.88 -17.70
N VAL A 100 -4.09 -15.90 -16.83
CA VAL A 100 -3.85 -15.72 -15.40
C VAL A 100 -2.35 -15.78 -15.14
N ASP A 101 -1.76 -14.65 -14.75
CA ASP A 101 -0.32 -14.57 -14.46
C ASP A 101 0.04 -15.19 -13.11
N TRP A 102 -0.81 -15.04 -12.09
CA TRP A 102 -0.60 -15.54 -10.72
C TRP A 102 -1.83 -16.29 -10.21
N ALA A 103 -1.62 -17.42 -9.56
CA ALA A 103 -2.70 -18.21 -8.97
C ALA A 103 -2.29 -18.83 -7.64
N GLY A 104 -3.23 -18.85 -6.70
CA GLY A 104 -3.10 -19.45 -5.38
C GLY A 104 -4.11 -18.84 -4.42
N PHE A 105 -3.74 -18.57 -3.18
CA PHE A 105 -4.70 -18.14 -2.16
C PHE A 105 -4.08 -17.27 -1.07
N ARG A 106 -4.97 -16.61 -0.34
CA ARG A 106 -4.67 -15.85 0.88
C ARG A 106 -4.84 -16.73 2.11
N PHE A 107 -3.81 -16.76 2.95
CA PHE A 107 -3.70 -17.58 4.15
C PHE A 107 -3.92 -16.73 5.41
N SER A 108 -5.00 -17.01 6.15
CA SER A 108 -5.22 -16.51 7.51
C SER A 108 -4.88 -17.59 8.55
N PRO A 109 -3.87 -17.39 9.41
CA PRO A 109 -3.50 -18.34 10.45
C PRO A 109 -4.63 -18.61 11.44
N GLY A 110 -5.27 -17.57 11.98
CA GLY A 110 -6.40 -17.71 12.90
C GLY A 110 -7.62 -18.34 12.23
N GLY A 111 -7.86 -18.04 10.96
CA GLY A 111 -8.90 -18.70 10.17
C GLY A 111 -8.65 -20.20 10.00
N ALA A 112 -7.41 -20.59 9.69
CA ALA A 112 -7.04 -21.99 9.55
C ALA A 112 -7.13 -22.74 10.89
N GLU A 113 -6.54 -22.17 11.95
CA GLU A 113 -6.54 -22.77 13.29
C GLU A 113 -7.96 -22.94 13.84
N LYS A 114 -8.85 -21.96 13.62
CA LYS A 114 -10.26 -22.04 14.03
C LYS A 114 -11.04 -23.15 13.30
N ASN A 115 -10.79 -23.35 12.01
CA ASN A 115 -11.57 -24.27 11.18
C ASN A 115 -11.00 -25.70 11.18
N TYR A 116 -9.69 -25.85 11.32
CA TYR A 116 -8.99 -27.13 11.19
C TYR A 116 -8.30 -27.60 12.48
N GLY A 117 -8.29 -26.78 13.54
CA GLY A 117 -7.63 -27.08 14.81
C GLY A 117 -6.11 -26.94 14.77
N GLU A 118 -5.53 -26.69 13.60
CA GLU A 118 -4.09 -26.47 13.40
C GLU A 118 -3.86 -25.47 12.26
N ILE A 119 -2.69 -24.84 12.28
CA ILE A 119 -2.12 -24.22 11.07
C ILE A 119 -1.44 -25.36 10.29
N PRO A 120 -1.82 -25.63 9.04
CA PRO A 120 -1.15 -26.62 8.21
C PRO A 120 0.36 -26.34 8.11
N ASN A 121 1.17 -27.40 8.07
CA ASN A 121 2.61 -27.29 7.83
C ASN A 121 2.91 -26.92 6.37
N GLY A 122 4.17 -26.58 6.08
CA GLY A 122 4.63 -26.17 4.75
C GLY A 122 4.25 -27.16 3.64
N SER A 123 4.43 -28.47 3.88
CA SER A 123 4.09 -29.51 2.90
C SER A 123 2.60 -29.53 2.53
N LYS A 124 1.71 -29.45 3.53
CA LYS A 124 0.25 -29.37 3.28
C LYS A 124 -0.08 -28.10 2.48
N TRP A 125 0.54 -26.98 2.80
CA TRP A 125 0.34 -25.73 2.06
C TRP A 125 0.78 -25.82 0.61
N VAL A 126 1.96 -26.38 0.34
CA VAL A 126 2.45 -26.63 -1.02
C VAL A 126 1.45 -27.46 -1.81
N GLY A 127 0.87 -28.49 -1.19
CA GLY A 127 -0.21 -29.29 -1.78
C GLY A 127 -1.43 -28.45 -2.18
N PHE A 128 -1.90 -27.56 -1.30
CA PHE A 128 -3.06 -26.71 -1.58
C PHE A 128 -2.79 -25.68 -2.69
N VAL A 129 -1.64 -24.99 -2.66
CA VAL A 129 -1.28 -24.03 -3.71
C VAL A 129 -1.21 -24.71 -5.06
N ASN A 130 -0.53 -25.86 -5.14
CA ASN A 130 -0.42 -26.62 -6.38
C ASN A 130 -1.80 -27.04 -6.91
N LYS A 131 -2.69 -27.53 -6.04
CA LYS A 131 -4.04 -27.92 -6.44
C LYS A 131 -4.81 -26.76 -7.06
N MET A 132 -4.73 -25.56 -6.49
CA MET A 132 -5.41 -24.37 -7.01
C MET A 132 -4.73 -23.83 -8.28
N ALA A 133 -3.42 -23.60 -8.23
CA ALA A 133 -2.70 -22.96 -9.31
C ALA A 133 -2.62 -23.81 -10.58
N ASN A 134 -2.66 -25.15 -10.47
CA ASN A 134 -2.64 -26.04 -11.63
C ASN A 134 -3.89 -25.94 -12.52
N HIS A 135 -4.98 -25.33 -12.04
CA HIS A 135 -6.12 -24.97 -12.89
C HIS A 135 -5.79 -23.84 -13.89
N PHE A 136 -4.72 -23.07 -13.64
CA PHE A 136 -4.31 -21.91 -14.41
C PHE A 136 -2.95 -22.17 -15.06
N LYS A 137 -2.98 -22.68 -16.29
CA LYS A 137 -1.76 -23.07 -17.01
C LYS A 137 -0.81 -21.88 -17.18
N GLY A 138 0.41 -22.03 -16.65
CA GLY A 138 1.47 -21.01 -16.73
C GLY A 138 1.40 -19.93 -15.66
N ALA A 139 0.40 -19.97 -14.75
CA ALA A 139 0.33 -19.06 -13.63
C ALA A 139 1.46 -19.33 -12.63
N LYS A 140 2.07 -18.25 -12.11
CA LYS A 140 3.03 -18.34 -11.00
C LYS A 140 2.27 -18.64 -9.72
N LYS A 141 2.75 -19.66 -9.01
CA LYS A 141 2.15 -20.11 -7.75
C LYS A 141 2.37 -19.06 -6.68
N THR A 142 1.29 -18.48 -6.19
CA THR A 142 1.33 -17.27 -5.37
C THR A 142 0.55 -17.43 -4.09
N VAL A 143 1.10 -16.93 -2.97
CA VAL A 143 0.47 -16.97 -1.65
C VAL A 143 0.51 -15.57 -1.03
N VAL A 144 -0.60 -15.16 -0.43
CA VAL A 144 -0.61 -14.04 0.51
C VAL A 144 -0.59 -14.61 1.92
N VAL A 145 0.49 -14.41 2.67
CA VAL A 145 0.63 -14.92 4.04
C VAL A 145 0.33 -13.78 5.01
N ILE A 146 -0.73 -13.91 5.81
CA ILE A 146 -1.03 -12.95 6.88
C ILE A 146 -0.09 -13.23 8.06
N VAL A 147 0.97 -12.43 8.17
CA VAL A 147 1.97 -12.58 9.24
C VAL A 147 1.59 -11.87 10.54
N SER A 148 0.51 -11.07 10.52
CA SER A 148 -0.04 -10.45 11.72
C SER A 148 -1.55 -10.28 11.67
N GLU A 149 -2.18 -10.39 12.83
CA GLU A 149 -3.61 -10.19 13.02
C GLU A 149 -3.87 -8.93 13.86
N ASN A 150 -4.98 -8.25 13.60
CA ASN A 150 -5.44 -7.15 14.42
C ASN A 150 -5.83 -7.66 15.81
N SER A 151 -5.51 -6.88 16.84
CA SER A 151 -5.95 -7.16 18.20
C SER A 151 -6.51 -5.89 18.84
N LYS A 152 -7.77 -5.96 19.28
CA LYS A 152 -8.47 -4.84 19.95
C LYS A 152 -8.54 -3.58 19.08
N ASN A 153 -8.65 -3.73 17.76
CA ASN A 153 -8.70 -2.68 16.73
C ASN A 153 -7.40 -1.87 16.54
N THR A 154 -6.63 -1.64 17.60
CA THR A 154 -5.49 -0.70 17.59
C THR A 154 -4.13 -1.38 17.54
N LYS A 155 -4.05 -2.70 17.78
CA LYS A 155 -2.76 -3.40 17.88
C LYS A 155 -2.53 -4.35 16.71
N THR A 156 -1.27 -4.47 16.32
CA THR A 156 -0.78 -5.54 15.44
C THR A 156 -0.25 -6.67 16.30
N ARG A 157 -0.75 -7.89 16.12
CA ARG A 157 -0.22 -9.11 16.72
C ARG A 157 0.51 -9.92 15.67
N PHE A 158 1.84 -9.86 15.69
CA PHE A 158 2.67 -10.70 14.84
C PHE A 158 2.62 -12.16 15.28
N GLY A 159 2.54 -13.07 14.32
CA GLY A 159 2.62 -14.52 14.53
C GLY A 159 4.04 -15.03 14.78
N PHE A 160 4.96 -14.16 15.19
CA PHE A 160 6.37 -14.46 15.39
C PHE A 160 7.00 -13.68 16.55
N PRO A 161 8.16 -14.12 17.08
CA PRO A 161 8.90 -13.44 18.15
C PRO A 161 9.46 -12.09 17.71
N LYS A 162 9.67 -11.16 18.66
CA LYS A 162 10.25 -9.85 18.35
C LYS A 162 11.64 -10.03 17.71
N PRO A 163 11.88 -9.52 16.48
CA PRO A 163 13.21 -9.59 15.88
C PRO A 163 14.23 -8.79 16.70
N SER A 164 15.48 -9.28 16.73
CA SER A 164 16.56 -8.61 17.47
C SER A 164 16.76 -7.16 17.00
N GLY A 165 16.99 -6.21 17.91
CA GLY A 165 17.20 -4.79 17.57
C GLY A 165 15.95 -4.06 17.04
N VAL A 166 14.75 -4.60 17.24
CA VAL A 166 13.48 -3.87 17.08
C VAL A 166 13.10 -3.24 18.41
N SER A 167 12.87 -1.92 18.40
CA SER A 167 12.40 -1.18 19.58
C SER A 167 10.98 -1.58 19.99
N ASP A 168 10.71 -1.52 21.29
CA ASP A 168 9.37 -1.83 21.81
C ASP A 168 8.31 -0.82 21.32
N SER A 169 7.07 -1.30 21.23
CA SER A 169 5.92 -0.54 20.77
C SER A 169 4.68 -1.02 21.52
N SER A 170 3.92 -0.10 22.14
CA SER A 170 2.70 -0.44 22.89
C SER A 170 1.58 -1.02 22.02
N ASN A 171 1.61 -0.71 20.71
CA ASN A 171 0.65 -1.15 19.70
C ASN A 171 1.11 -2.39 18.91
N ILE A 172 2.21 -3.03 19.32
CA ILE A 172 2.70 -4.26 18.67
C ILE A 172 2.82 -5.36 19.72
N ILE A 173 2.30 -6.53 19.38
CA ILE A 173 2.39 -7.75 20.18
C ILE A 173 3.12 -8.80 19.35
N TYR A 174 4.03 -9.53 19.99
CA TYR A 174 4.77 -10.63 19.36
C TYR A 174 4.33 -11.96 19.96
N SER A 175 4.24 -12.98 19.12
CA SER A 175 4.05 -14.36 19.54
C SER A 175 5.35 -14.90 20.17
N SER A 176 5.26 -15.82 21.13
CA SER A 176 6.44 -16.55 21.62
C SER A 176 6.94 -17.61 20.64
N LYS A 177 6.11 -18.02 19.68
CA LYS A 177 6.42 -19.01 18.64
C LYS A 177 6.49 -18.34 17.28
N ASN A 178 7.41 -18.80 16.44
CA ASN A 178 7.44 -18.46 15.03
C ASN A 178 6.48 -19.42 14.29
N LYS A 179 5.39 -18.87 13.75
CA LYS A 179 4.36 -19.65 13.04
C LYS A 179 4.67 -19.87 11.56
N PHE A 180 5.66 -19.18 10.99
CA PHE A 180 5.80 -19.06 9.53
C PHE A 180 7.14 -19.50 8.95
N GLU A 181 8.21 -19.63 9.74
CA GLU A 181 9.54 -20.00 9.22
C GLU A 181 9.50 -21.29 8.38
N GLU A 182 9.01 -22.38 8.95
CA GLU A 182 8.92 -23.69 8.26
C GLU A 182 8.01 -23.64 7.02
N ILE A 183 6.98 -22.80 7.05
CA ILE A 183 6.07 -22.64 5.92
C ILE A 183 6.76 -21.87 4.79
N LEU A 184 7.51 -20.83 5.12
CA LEU A 184 8.26 -20.03 4.15
C LEU A 184 9.46 -20.80 3.57
N ASP A 185 10.14 -21.63 4.37
CA ASP A 185 11.15 -22.59 3.89
C ASP A 185 10.56 -23.52 2.81
N ALA A 186 9.38 -24.09 3.08
CA ALA A 186 8.71 -24.95 2.09
C ALA A 186 8.29 -24.18 0.82
N PHE A 187 8.00 -22.89 0.92
CA PHE A 187 7.67 -22.04 -0.22
C PHE A 187 8.92 -21.62 -1.02
N ASP A 188 10.06 -21.45 -0.36
CA ASP A 188 11.37 -21.30 -1.01
C ASP A 188 11.67 -22.54 -1.87
N ASP A 189 11.62 -23.73 -1.27
CA ASP A 189 11.87 -25.00 -1.95
C ASP A 189 10.92 -25.25 -3.12
N ALA A 190 9.66 -24.81 -3.00
CA ALA A 190 8.64 -24.97 -4.03
C ALA A 190 8.67 -23.88 -5.12
N GLY A 191 9.50 -22.85 -4.97
CA GLY A 191 9.61 -21.73 -5.91
C GLY A 191 8.34 -20.87 -5.99
N PHE A 192 7.66 -20.67 -4.87
CA PHE A 192 6.43 -19.88 -4.82
C PHE A 192 6.72 -18.39 -4.67
N HIS A 193 5.72 -17.56 -4.98
CA HIS A 193 5.75 -16.12 -4.81
C HIS A 193 4.90 -15.73 -3.60
N VAL A 194 5.47 -15.01 -2.65
CA VAL A 194 4.83 -14.72 -1.37
C VAL A 194 4.80 -13.21 -1.11
N TRP A 195 3.62 -12.70 -0.76
CA TRP A 195 3.48 -11.38 -0.16
C TRP A 195 3.13 -11.52 1.32
N LEU A 196 3.87 -10.83 2.17
CA LEU A 196 3.70 -10.86 3.61
C LEU A 196 2.71 -9.76 4.02
N GLN A 197 1.46 -10.15 4.30
CA GLN A 197 0.38 -9.24 4.68
C GLN A 197 0.39 -8.96 6.18
N VAL A 198 0.15 -7.70 6.54
CA VAL A 198 -0.17 -7.29 7.91
C VAL A 198 -1.61 -6.79 8.04
N GLU A 199 -2.24 -7.10 9.18
CA GLU A 199 -3.35 -6.34 9.75
C GLU A 199 -2.79 -5.23 10.67
N PRO A 200 -2.74 -3.95 10.21
CA PRO A 200 -1.80 -2.97 10.77
C PRO A 200 -2.15 -2.35 12.14
N GLY A 201 -3.41 -2.41 12.57
CA GLY A 201 -3.85 -1.64 13.73
C GLY A 201 -3.50 -0.16 13.60
N ASP A 202 -3.13 0.48 14.72
CA ASP A 202 -2.74 1.90 14.77
C ASP A 202 -1.22 2.03 14.73
N ASN A 203 -0.61 1.51 13.66
CA ASN A 203 0.84 1.54 13.45
C ASN A 203 1.23 2.19 12.11
N ASP A 204 2.44 2.74 12.08
CA ASP A 204 3.09 3.20 10.86
C ASP A 204 3.41 2.02 9.93
N LEU A 205 2.99 2.10 8.67
CA LEU A 205 3.11 0.99 7.71
C LEU A 205 4.56 0.68 7.34
N VAL A 206 5.42 1.70 7.24
CA VAL A 206 6.85 1.51 6.96
C VAL A 206 7.53 0.81 8.13
N LYS A 207 7.18 1.15 9.38
CA LYS A 207 7.64 0.45 10.58
C LYS A 207 7.24 -1.03 10.57
N LEU A 208 5.99 -1.35 10.20
CA LEU A 208 5.55 -2.74 10.10
C LEU A 208 6.31 -3.50 9.00
N ALA A 209 6.49 -2.90 7.82
CA ALA A 209 7.29 -3.48 6.76
C ALA A 209 8.72 -3.78 7.25
N LYS A 210 9.37 -2.83 7.93
CA LYS A 210 10.71 -3.02 8.53
C LYS A 210 10.78 -4.22 9.46
N ILE A 211 9.77 -4.41 10.29
CA ILE A 211 9.73 -5.54 11.23
C ILE A 211 9.54 -6.86 10.47
N VAL A 212 8.63 -6.89 9.50
CA VAL A 212 8.32 -8.09 8.69
C VAL A 212 9.53 -8.53 7.88
N PHE A 213 10.17 -7.62 7.14
CA PHE A 213 11.35 -7.98 6.34
C PHE A 213 12.58 -8.27 7.20
N LYS A 214 12.69 -7.68 8.39
CA LYS A 214 13.74 -8.09 9.33
C LYS A 214 13.55 -9.52 9.84
N GLN A 215 12.32 -10.00 9.90
CA GLN A 215 12.01 -11.36 10.31
C GLN A 215 12.12 -12.36 9.15
N TYR A 216 11.63 -12.01 7.95
CA TYR A 216 11.40 -12.97 6.86
C TYR A 216 11.97 -12.55 5.51
N GLY A 217 12.68 -11.43 5.44
CA GLY A 217 13.22 -10.91 4.17
C GLY A 217 14.34 -11.76 3.58
N HIS A 218 14.85 -12.76 4.31
CA HIS A 218 15.84 -13.72 3.80
C HIS A 218 15.23 -14.81 2.92
N HIS A 219 13.92 -15.02 2.96
CA HIS A 219 13.25 -16.04 2.17
C HIS A 219 13.13 -15.62 0.69
N SER A 220 13.64 -16.45 -0.20
CA SER A 220 13.66 -16.21 -1.65
C SER A 220 12.26 -16.14 -2.31
N CYS A 221 11.27 -16.77 -1.69
CA CYS A 221 9.89 -16.80 -2.11
C CYS A 221 9.21 -15.45 -1.90
N VAL A 222 9.71 -14.60 -1.00
CA VAL A 222 9.15 -13.28 -0.73
C VAL A 222 9.32 -12.38 -1.95
N LYS A 223 8.20 -11.74 -2.36
CA LYS A 223 8.10 -10.81 -3.50
C LYS A 223 7.53 -9.46 -3.10
N GLY A 224 7.21 -9.25 -1.83
CA GLY A 224 6.65 -7.99 -1.40
C GLY A 224 5.91 -8.01 -0.08
N PHE A 225 5.22 -6.90 0.16
CA PHE A 225 4.51 -6.59 1.39
C PHE A 225 3.03 -6.34 1.12
N GLY A 226 2.17 -6.67 2.08
CA GLY A 226 0.73 -6.52 1.97
C GLY A 226 0.14 -5.71 3.11
N ILE A 227 -0.80 -4.82 2.78
CA ILE A 227 -1.50 -3.98 3.74
C ILE A 227 -2.99 -4.30 3.70
N ASP A 228 -3.54 -4.73 4.84
CA ASP A 228 -4.98 -4.83 5.01
C ASP A 228 -5.55 -3.51 5.53
N LEU A 229 -6.11 -2.68 4.63
CA LEU A 229 -6.53 -1.33 4.97
C LEU A 229 -7.75 -1.30 5.89
N GLU A 230 -8.58 -2.35 5.85
CA GLU A 230 -9.70 -2.55 6.77
C GLU A 230 -9.24 -2.44 8.24
N TRP A 231 -8.05 -2.98 8.52
CA TRP A 231 -7.51 -3.11 9.86
C TRP A 231 -6.51 -2.02 10.21
N TRP A 232 -6.31 -1.04 9.34
CA TRP A 232 -5.40 0.08 9.56
C TRP A 232 -6.16 1.31 10.05
N TYR A 233 -5.85 1.78 11.26
CA TYR A 233 -6.58 2.88 11.91
C TYR A 233 -8.10 2.71 11.78
N ARG A 234 -8.60 1.54 12.20
CA ARG A 234 -9.98 1.08 11.94
C ARG A 234 -11.06 2.01 12.48
N GLY A 235 -10.75 2.81 13.49
CA GLY A 235 -11.70 3.74 14.10
C GLY A 235 -12.95 3.03 14.65
N SER A 236 -14.03 3.80 14.85
CA SER A 236 -15.32 3.29 15.34
C SER A 236 -16.27 2.87 14.22
N ASP A 237 -16.07 3.32 12.98
CA ASP A 237 -16.93 2.97 11.84
C ASP A 237 -16.64 1.57 11.29
N GLY A 238 -15.54 0.97 11.72
CA GLY A 238 -15.16 -0.39 11.40
C GLY A 238 -14.67 -0.54 9.97
N LYS A 239 -14.20 0.52 9.30
CA LYS A 239 -13.83 0.45 7.88
C LYS A 239 -12.34 0.63 7.61
N GLY A 240 -11.53 0.99 8.60
CA GLY A 240 -10.12 1.27 8.29
C GLY A 240 -9.91 2.70 7.83
N SER A 241 -8.71 2.93 7.30
CA SER A 241 -8.29 4.24 6.81
C SER A 241 -7.88 4.18 5.36
N LYS A 242 -8.20 5.25 4.63
CA LYS A 242 -7.80 5.43 3.23
C LYS A 242 -6.29 5.58 3.15
N LEU A 243 -5.66 4.82 2.26
CA LEU A 243 -4.25 4.96 1.97
C LEU A 243 -4.03 6.20 1.10
N SER A 244 -3.20 7.14 1.54
CA SER A 244 -2.82 8.29 0.72
C SER A 244 -1.74 7.91 -0.30
N ASP A 245 -1.60 8.71 -1.35
CA ASP A 245 -0.53 8.55 -2.34
C ASP A 245 0.87 8.65 -1.72
N SER A 246 1.06 9.61 -0.80
CA SER A 246 2.34 9.80 -0.11
C SER A 246 2.70 8.64 0.81
N THR A 247 1.74 8.11 1.57
CA THR A 247 1.98 6.94 2.42
C THR A 247 2.24 5.69 1.59
N ALA A 248 1.47 5.46 0.51
CA ALA A 248 1.73 4.33 -0.39
C ALA A 248 3.13 4.39 -0.99
N LYS A 249 3.53 5.58 -1.47
CA LYS A 249 4.87 5.83 -2.00
C LYS A 249 5.96 5.52 -0.97
N SER A 250 5.84 6.01 0.28
CA SER A 250 6.83 5.74 1.32
C SER A 250 6.97 4.25 1.65
N VAL A 251 5.87 3.48 1.63
CA VAL A 251 5.94 2.03 1.83
C VAL A 251 6.63 1.38 0.63
N VAL A 252 6.25 1.72 -0.59
CA VAL A 252 6.87 1.17 -1.81
C VAL A 252 8.37 1.49 -1.88
N GLU A 253 8.77 2.73 -1.61
CA GLU A 253 10.19 3.13 -1.59
C GLU A 253 11.00 2.32 -0.58
N TYR A 254 10.45 2.09 0.62
CA TYR A 254 11.12 1.23 1.60
C TYR A 254 11.21 -0.23 1.13
N VAL A 255 10.09 -0.81 0.70
CA VAL A 255 10.06 -2.22 0.27
C VAL A 255 11.01 -2.46 -0.91
N ARG A 256 11.08 -1.52 -1.86
CA ARG A 256 11.97 -1.62 -3.02
C ARG A 256 13.43 -1.29 -2.71
N SER A 257 13.72 -0.67 -1.57
CA SER A 257 15.09 -0.51 -1.09
C SER A 257 15.70 -1.83 -0.59
N ILE A 258 14.86 -2.83 -0.31
CA ILE A 258 15.29 -4.19 0.06
C ILE A 258 15.62 -4.99 -1.20
N ASP A 259 14.70 -4.97 -2.16
CA ASP A 259 14.83 -5.62 -3.46
C ASP A 259 14.03 -4.80 -4.49
N GLU A 260 14.68 -4.39 -5.58
CA GLU A 260 14.08 -3.48 -6.56
C GLU A 260 12.89 -4.07 -7.32
N ASP A 261 12.77 -5.40 -7.34
CA ASP A 261 11.67 -6.14 -7.98
C ASP A 261 10.47 -6.34 -7.06
N TYR A 262 10.57 -5.97 -5.78
CA TYR A 262 9.46 -6.12 -4.84
C TYR A 262 8.31 -5.17 -5.14
N THR A 263 7.11 -5.63 -4.76
CA THR A 263 5.87 -4.86 -4.90
C THR A 263 5.15 -4.74 -3.57
N VAL A 264 4.25 -3.77 -3.47
CA VAL A 264 3.36 -3.61 -2.32
C VAL A 264 1.93 -3.82 -2.77
N PHE A 265 1.15 -4.58 -2.02
CA PHE A 265 -0.28 -4.60 -2.24
C PHE A 265 -1.06 -3.88 -1.15
N ALA A 266 -2.17 -3.25 -1.54
CA ALA A 266 -3.20 -2.78 -0.62
C ALA A 266 -4.49 -3.57 -0.88
N LYS A 267 -5.13 -4.04 0.21
CA LYS A 267 -6.40 -4.77 0.17
C LYS A 267 -7.49 -3.98 0.85
N HIS A 268 -8.65 -3.88 0.19
CA HIS A 268 -9.91 -3.38 0.75
C HIS A 268 -11.07 -3.65 -0.23
N TRP A 269 -12.28 -3.94 0.27
CA TRP A 269 -13.50 -4.12 -0.54
C TRP A 269 -14.08 -2.83 -1.17
N LYS A 270 -13.36 -1.71 -1.05
CA LYS A 270 -13.82 -0.37 -1.44
C LYS A 270 -12.70 0.37 -2.16
N PRO A 271 -12.83 0.64 -3.46
CA PRO A 271 -11.80 1.34 -4.23
C PRO A 271 -11.42 2.71 -3.66
N GLU A 272 -12.34 3.40 -2.98
CA GLU A 272 -12.06 4.71 -2.38
C GLU A 272 -11.08 4.69 -1.18
N PHE A 273 -10.66 3.50 -0.74
CA PHE A 273 -9.61 3.32 0.27
C PHE A 273 -8.21 3.16 -0.33
N MET A 274 -8.12 2.92 -1.64
CA MET A 274 -6.85 2.86 -2.35
C MET A 274 -6.26 4.27 -2.53
N PRO A 275 -4.94 4.38 -2.75
CA PRO A 275 -4.30 5.64 -3.12
C PRO A 275 -5.00 6.28 -4.32
N PRO A 276 -5.41 7.56 -4.24
CA PRO A 276 -6.13 8.22 -5.31
C PRO A 276 -5.44 8.10 -6.68
N THR A 277 -4.12 8.30 -6.74
CA THR A 277 -3.38 8.36 -8.02
C THR A 277 -2.10 7.53 -8.07
N TYR A 278 -1.53 7.13 -6.93
CA TYR A 278 -0.28 6.38 -6.89
C TYR A 278 -0.48 4.93 -7.34
N ARG A 279 0.26 4.50 -8.36
CA ARG A 279 0.16 3.15 -8.96
C ARG A 279 1.50 2.42 -9.07
N ASP A 280 2.61 3.13 -8.85
CA ASP A 280 3.94 2.59 -9.11
C ASP A 280 4.27 1.44 -8.16
N HIS A 281 4.52 0.25 -8.71
CA HIS A 281 4.79 -1.01 -8.00
C HIS A 281 3.73 -1.39 -6.94
N MET A 282 2.49 -0.93 -7.15
CA MET A 282 1.34 -1.25 -6.32
C MET A 282 0.48 -2.33 -6.98
N ILE A 283 -0.01 -3.24 -6.16
CA ILE A 283 -1.06 -4.20 -6.49
C ILE A 283 -2.31 -3.85 -5.65
N PHE A 284 -3.49 -3.94 -6.25
CA PHE A 284 -4.74 -3.72 -5.53
C PHE A 284 -5.52 -5.02 -5.47
N ILE A 285 -5.90 -5.42 -4.25
CA ILE A 285 -6.69 -6.62 -4.00
C ILE A 285 -8.07 -6.17 -3.53
N ASP A 286 -9.09 -6.59 -4.28
CA ASP A 286 -10.49 -6.50 -3.88
C ASP A 286 -10.83 -7.67 -2.94
N ASP A 287 -11.59 -7.40 -1.88
CA ASP A 287 -11.91 -8.34 -0.79
C ASP A 287 -13.42 -8.53 -0.64
#